data_AF-A0A059X2P6-F1
#
_entry.id   AF-A0A059X2P6-F1
#
_cell.length_a   1.000
_cell.length_b   1.000
_cell.length_c   1.000
_cell.angle_alpha   90.00
_cell.angle_beta   90.00
_cell.angle_gamma   90.00
#
_symmetry.space_group_name_H-M   'P 1'
#
loop_
_entity.id
_entity.type
_entity.pdbx_description
1 polymer ?
#
loop_
_entity_poly.entity_id
_entity_poly.type
_entity_poly.pdbx_seq_one_letter_code
_entity_poly.pdbx_strand_id
1 'polypeptide(L)'
;MELPKNFLKGTVYIAPKDRVEDLRDELSNILYEHENFFLCSGSVRKSYWAQNIWIDVRKAPVDSIKKAATFLKGIQRNWSGFPLSSVRRMSLIQEALPKLNLKPLSFPTRLPESPLGAFT
;
A
#
# COMPACT_ATOMS: atom_id res chain seq x y z
N MET A 1 12.58 15.37 14.50
CA MET A 1 12.79 13.99 14.02
C MET A 1 12.82 14.05 12.50
N GLU A 2 14.01 14.12 11.90
CA GLU A 2 14.13 14.26 10.45
C GLU A 2 13.67 12.97 9.75
N LEU A 3 12.68 13.09 8.88
CA LEU A 3 12.19 11.97 8.08
C LEU A 3 13.30 11.58 7.09
N PRO A 4 13.66 10.29 6.97
CA PRO A 4 14.70 9.85 6.05
C PRO A 4 14.34 10.23 4.60
N LYS A 5 15.36 10.48 3.76
CA LYS A 5 15.32 10.95 2.35
C LYS A 5 14.48 10.11 1.36
N ASN A 6 13.71 9.15 1.85
CA ASN A 6 12.94 8.16 1.10
C ASN A 6 11.41 8.36 1.24
N PHE A 7 10.98 9.43 1.94
CA PHE A 7 9.58 9.80 2.03
C PHE A 7 9.12 10.48 0.76
N LEU A 8 8.16 9.87 0.08
CA LEU A 8 7.44 10.53 -1.00
C LEU A 8 6.26 11.23 -0.33
N LYS A 9 6.16 12.56 -0.42
CA LYS A 9 4.94 13.26 0.01
C LYS A 9 3.83 12.93 -0.98
N GLY A 10 3.19 11.79 -0.78
CA GLY A 10 2.14 11.30 -1.65
C GLY A 10 1.17 10.37 -0.93
N THR A 11 0.03 10.19 -1.57
CA THR A 11 -1.07 9.34 -1.11
C THR A 11 -1.43 8.40 -2.25
N VAL A 12 -1.58 7.11 -1.94
CA VAL A 12 -2.06 6.13 -2.92
C VAL A 12 -3.56 5.98 -2.78
N TYR A 13 -4.26 5.93 -3.89
CA TYR A 13 -5.67 5.65 -4.00
C TYR A 13 -5.87 4.42 -4.88
N ILE A 14 -6.68 3.47 -4.42
CA ILE A 14 -7.00 2.24 -5.15
C ILE A 14 -8.50 2.23 -5.44
N ALA A 15 -8.86 2.13 -6.72
CA ALA A 15 -10.25 2.04 -7.16
C ALA A 15 -10.78 0.60 -7.06
N PRO A 16 -12.09 0.42 -6.83
CA PRO A 16 -12.80 -0.75 -7.30
C PRO A 16 -12.59 -0.93 -8.81
N LYS A 17 -12.53 -2.18 -9.29
CA LYS A 17 -12.22 -2.48 -10.70
C LYS A 17 -13.25 -1.90 -11.68
N ASP A 18 -14.48 -1.71 -11.25
CA ASP A 18 -15.60 -1.17 -12.03
C ASP A 18 -15.78 0.35 -11.88
N ARG A 19 -14.89 1.02 -11.13
CA ARG A 19 -14.96 2.45 -10.77
C ARG A 19 -13.64 3.17 -10.96
N VAL A 20 -12.78 2.67 -11.85
CA VAL A 20 -11.44 3.23 -12.10
C VAL A 20 -11.54 4.64 -12.65
N GLU A 21 -12.42 4.86 -13.61
CA GLU A 21 -12.68 6.15 -14.26
C GLU A 21 -13.27 7.16 -13.28
N ASP A 22 -14.28 6.74 -12.50
CA ASP A 22 -14.90 7.58 -11.47
C ASP A 22 -13.85 8.09 -10.45
N LEU A 23 -12.93 7.22 -10.03
CA LEU A 23 -11.82 7.62 -9.16
C LEU A 23 -10.79 8.49 -9.88
N ARG A 24 -10.41 8.14 -11.12
CA ARG A 24 -9.43 8.91 -11.90
C ARG A 24 -9.90 10.36 -12.06
N ASP A 25 -11.17 10.57 -12.37
CA ASP A 25 -11.78 11.89 -12.56
C ASP A 25 -11.89 12.70 -11.25
N GLU A 26 -12.06 12.02 -10.10
CA GLU A 26 -12.06 12.66 -8.78
C GLU A 26 -10.66 13.13 -8.35
N LEU A 27 -9.61 12.44 -8.81
CA LEU A 27 -8.24 12.70 -8.40
C LEU A 27 -7.61 13.85 -9.17
N SER A 28 -6.68 14.53 -8.49
CA SER A 28 -5.83 15.56 -9.07
C SER A 28 -4.37 15.33 -8.68
N ASN A 29 -3.44 15.84 -9.50
CA ASN A 29 -1.99 15.70 -9.28
C ASN A 29 -1.52 14.23 -9.21
N ILE A 30 -2.01 13.39 -10.12
CA ILE A 30 -1.59 12.00 -10.30
C ILE A 30 -0.13 12.00 -10.78
N LEU A 31 0.75 11.39 -10.00
CA LEU A 31 2.18 11.23 -10.29
C LEU A 31 2.46 9.91 -11.02
N TYR A 32 1.68 8.88 -10.72
CA TYR A 32 1.80 7.56 -11.32
C TYR A 32 0.46 6.86 -11.28
N GLU A 33 0.20 6.08 -12.33
CA GLU A 33 -1.03 5.35 -12.52
C GLU A 33 -0.73 3.96 -13.08
N HIS A 34 -1.45 2.96 -12.57
CA HIS A 34 -1.39 1.60 -13.07
C HIS A 34 -2.70 0.85 -12.79
N GLU A 35 -3.45 0.51 -13.83
CA GLU A 35 -4.77 -0.13 -13.72
C GLU A 35 -5.69 0.63 -12.74
N ASN A 36 -5.98 0.08 -11.57
CA ASN A 36 -6.82 0.69 -10.53
C ASN A 36 -6.02 1.37 -9.42
N PHE A 37 -4.71 1.59 -9.60
CA PHE A 37 -3.80 2.17 -8.62
C PHE A 37 -3.32 3.56 -9.05
N PHE A 38 -3.48 4.54 -8.18
CA PHE A 38 -3.10 5.93 -8.42
C PHE A 38 -2.22 6.45 -7.28
N LEU A 39 -1.03 6.93 -7.60
CA LEU A 39 -0.19 7.67 -6.67
C LEU A 39 -0.37 9.16 -6.94
N CYS A 40 -0.91 9.90 -5.97
CA CYS A 40 -1.05 11.34 -6.04
C CYS A 40 -0.01 12.04 -5.16
N SER A 41 0.39 13.26 -5.55
CA SER A 41 1.19 14.12 -4.69
C SER A 41 0.35 14.74 -3.56
N GLY A 42 1.01 15.01 -2.44
CA GLY A 42 0.42 15.70 -1.29
C GLY A 42 -0.23 14.78 -0.25
N SER A 43 -0.91 15.41 0.70
CA SER A 43 -1.62 14.75 1.80
C SER A 43 -2.91 14.09 1.33
N VAL A 44 -3.42 13.18 2.15
CA VAL A 44 -4.70 12.52 1.91
C VAL A 44 -5.83 13.55 1.77
N ARG A 45 -6.59 13.40 0.70
CA ARG A 45 -7.86 14.08 0.43
C ARG A 45 -9.00 13.09 0.52
N LYS A 46 -10.18 13.58 0.88
CA LYS A 46 -11.42 12.80 0.84
C LYS A 46 -11.63 12.26 -0.59
N SER A 47 -11.94 10.97 -0.68
CA SER A 47 -12.33 10.31 -1.92
C SER A 47 -13.57 9.47 -1.65
N TYR A 48 -14.53 9.54 -2.56
CA TYR A 48 -15.76 8.75 -2.50
C TYR A 48 -15.65 7.45 -3.30
N TRP A 49 -14.75 7.41 -4.28
CA TRP A 49 -14.60 6.25 -5.18
C TRP A 49 -13.43 5.33 -4.81
N ALA A 50 -12.54 5.74 -3.88
CA ALA A 50 -11.44 4.89 -3.44
C ALA A 50 -11.92 3.74 -2.56
N GLN A 51 -11.60 2.51 -2.95
CA GLN A 51 -11.78 1.31 -2.13
C GLN A 51 -10.75 1.25 -1.00
N ASN A 52 -9.54 1.74 -1.26
CA ASN A 52 -8.45 1.76 -0.28
C ASN A 52 -7.58 2.99 -0.52
N ILE A 53 -7.07 3.57 0.57
CA ILE A 53 -6.19 4.73 0.54
C ILE A 53 -4.97 4.41 1.42
N TRP A 54 -3.77 4.52 0.85
CA TRP A 54 -2.54 4.38 1.63
C TRP A 54 -1.97 5.75 1.97
N ILE A 55 -1.77 5.95 3.26
CA ILE A 55 -1.12 7.10 3.84
C ILE A 55 0.35 6.79 4.13
N ASP A 56 1.17 7.83 4.33
CA ASP A 56 2.60 7.71 4.65
C ASP A 56 3.42 6.90 3.64
N VAL A 57 3.16 7.13 2.34
CA VAL A 57 3.81 6.41 1.25
C VAL A 57 5.32 6.65 1.26
N ARG A 58 6.09 5.56 1.18
CA ARG A 58 7.55 5.59 1.12
C ARG A 58 8.05 4.88 -0.13
N LYS A 59 9.08 5.43 -0.76
CA LYS A 59 9.76 4.77 -1.88
C LYS A 59 11.14 4.31 -1.42
N ALA A 60 11.41 3.02 -1.53
CA ALA A 60 12.69 2.43 -1.13
C ALA A 60 13.29 1.63 -2.29
N PRO A 61 14.54 1.90 -2.69
CA PRO A 61 15.22 1.08 -3.69
C PRO A 61 15.60 -0.28 -3.09
N VAL A 62 15.09 -1.36 -3.69
CA VAL A 62 15.33 -2.75 -3.25
C VAL A 62 15.88 -3.59 -4.40
N ASP A 63 17.11 -4.08 -4.23
CA ASP A 63 17.82 -4.91 -5.21
C ASP A 63 17.50 -6.41 -5.08
N SER A 64 17.07 -6.86 -3.90
CA SER A 64 16.81 -8.27 -3.60
C SER A 64 15.57 -8.48 -2.73
N ILE A 65 15.01 -9.68 -2.79
CA ILE A 65 13.87 -10.13 -1.96
C ILE A 65 14.21 -9.99 -0.47
N LYS A 66 15.41 -10.44 -0.08
CA LYS A 66 15.89 -10.38 1.31
C LYS A 66 15.97 -8.93 1.82
N LYS A 67 16.47 -8.00 1.01
CA LYS A 67 16.55 -6.57 1.37
C LYS A 67 15.17 -5.96 1.53
N ALA A 68 14.23 -6.23 0.62
CA ALA A 68 12.86 -5.77 0.72
C ALA A 68 12.17 -6.30 2.00
N ALA A 69 12.25 -7.60 2.27
CA ALA A 69 11.66 -8.19 3.47
C ALA A 69 12.27 -7.63 4.76
N THR A 70 13.59 -7.39 4.78
CA THR A 70 14.28 -6.78 5.94
C THR A 70 13.81 -5.35 6.17
N PHE A 71 13.69 -4.55 5.10
CA PHE A 71 13.19 -3.17 5.19
C PHE A 71 11.77 -3.11 5.76
N LEU A 72 10.85 -3.92 5.24
CA LEU A 72 9.47 -3.97 5.71
C LEU A 72 9.37 -4.41 7.17
N LYS A 73 10.10 -5.47 7.56
CA LYS A 73 10.16 -5.95 8.95
C LYS A 73 10.72 -4.90 9.91
N GLY A 74 11.63 -4.05 9.45
CA GLY A 74 12.17 -2.94 10.24
C GLY A 74 11.17 -1.82 10.52
N ILE A 75 10.08 -1.73 9.75
CA ILE A 75 9.01 -0.73 9.96
C ILE A 75 7.91 -1.29 10.88
N GLN A 76 7.37 -2.47 10.53
CA GLN A 76 6.31 -3.13 11.30
C GLN A 76 6.19 -4.62 10.94
N ARG A 77 5.37 -5.36 11.69
CA ARG A 77 5.16 -6.79 11.50
C ARG A 77 4.24 -7.12 10.31
N ASN A 78 3.12 -6.41 10.17
CA ASN A 78 2.02 -6.80 9.29
C ASN A 78 2.12 -6.10 7.94
N TRP A 79 2.25 -6.89 6.87
CA TRP A 79 2.39 -6.40 5.50
C TRP A 79 1.60 -7.26 4.51
N SER A 80 0.86 -6.58 3.63
CA SER A 80 0.13 -7.17 2.52
C SER A 80 0.71 -6.70 1.18
N GLY A 81 1.07 -7.63 0.31
CA GLY A 81 1.53 -7.35 -1.04
C GLY A 81 0.37 -6.96 -1.96
N PHE A 82 0.55 -5.90 -2.73
CA PHE A 82 -0.35 -5.45 -3.78
C PHE A 82 0.42 -5.41 -5.12
N PRO A 83 0.41 -6.50 -5.89
CA PRO A 83 1.25 -6.62 -7.08
C PRO A 83 0.73 -5.75 -8.22
N LEU A 84 1.43 -4.67 -8.51
CA LEU A 84 1.28 -3.92 -9.76
C LEU A 84 2.05 -4.57 -10.91
N SER A 85 3.22 -5.12 -10.61
CA SER A 85 4.05 -5.84 -11.57
C SER A 85 4.90 -6.89 -10.85
N SER A 86 5.71 -7.65 -11.59
CA SER A 86 6.68 -8.60 -11.02
C SER A 86 6.06 -9.56 -9.97
N VAL A 87 4.88 -10.08 -10.28
CA VAL A 87 4.03 -10.88 -9.36
C VAL A 87 4.83 -11.94 -8.60
N ARG A 88 5.72 -12.68 -9.29
CA ARG A 88 6.54 -13.72 -8.67
C ARG A 88 7.48 -13.17 -7.59
N ARG A 89 8.13 -12.04 -7.85
CA ARG A 89 9.05 -11.40 -6.90
C ARG A 89 8.28 -10.90 -5.68
N MET A 90 7.08 -10.37 -5.87
CA MET A 90 6.24 -9.93 -4.77
C MET A 90 5.78 -11.09 -3.88
N SER A 91 5.37 -12.22 -4.48
CA SER A 91 5.06 -13.44 -3.74
C SER A 91 6.24 -13.88 -2.88
N LEU A 92 7.45 -13.89 -3.44
CA LEU A 92 8.66 -14.24 -2.69
C LEU A 92 8.95 -13.29 -1.52
N ILE A 93 8.67 -11.99 -1.69
CA ILE A 93 8.79 -11.02 -0.59
C ILE A 93 7.73 -11.33 0.48
N GLN A 94 6.47 -11.55 0.09
CA GLN A 94 5.38 -11.88 1.01
C GLN A 94 5.67 -13.18 1.79
N GLU A 95 6.23 -14.19 1.14
CA GLU A 95 6.66 -15.47 1.75
C GLU A 95 7.76 -15.26 2.80
N ALA A 96 8.63 -14.25 2.62
CA ALA A 96 9.72 -13.92 3.54
C ALA A 96 9.31 -13.01 4.73
N LEU A 97 8.04 -12.61 4.78
CA LEU A 97 7.46 -11.76 5.84
C LEU A 97 6.69 -12.61 6.87
N PRO A 98 6.49 -12.10 8.10
CA PRO A 98 5.64 -12.76 9.09
C PRO A 98 4.22 -12.97 8.53
N LYS A 99 3.66 -14.17 8.71
CA LYS A 99 2.30 -14.47 8.26
C LYS A 99 1.29 -13.51 8.91
N LEU A 100 0.41 -12.96 8.07
CA LEU A 100 -0.78 -12.24 8.52
C LEU A 100 -1.79 -13.22 9.11
N ASN A 101 -2.41 -12.83 10.22
CA ASN A 101 -3.49 -13.60 10.81
C ASN A 101 -4.80 -13.25 10.09
N LEU A 102 -5.16 -14.05 9.08
CA LEU A 102 -6.34 -13.85 8.25
C LEU A 102 -7.55 -14.64 8.77
N LYS A 103 -7.66 -14.83 10.09
CA LYS A 103 -8.84 -15.47 10.68
C LYS A 103 -10.09 -14.67 10.30
N PRO A 104 -11.16 -15.34 9.83
CA PRO A 104 -12.44 -14.68 9.58
C PRO A 104 -12.91 -13.94 10.82
N LEU A 105 -13.46 -12.75 10.62
CA LEU A 105 -14.03 -11.95 11.68
C LEU A 105 -15.47 -12.39 11.94
N SER A 106 -15.80 -12.71 13.19
CA SER A 106 -17.19 -12.97 13.62
C SER A 106 -17.84 -11.67 14.07
N PHE A 107 -18.94 -11.28 13.44
CA PHE A 107 -19.62 -10.03 13.75
C PHE A 107 -20.56 -10.16 14.96
N PRO A 108 -20.69 -9.12 15.81
CA PRO A 108 -19.91 -7.88 15.79
C PRO A 108 -18.50 -8.09 16.36
N THR A 109 -17.49 -7.44 15.77
CA THR A 109 -16.11 -7.48 16.28
C THR A 109 -15.53 -6.08 16.38
N ARG A 110 -14.52 -5.90 17.23
CA ARG A 110 -13.74 -4.66 17.28
C ARG A 110 -12.81 -4.57 16.09
N LEU A 111 -12.53 -3.34 15.66
CA LEU A 111 -11.52 -3.10 14.64
C LEU A 111 -10.14 -3.55 15.16
N PRO A 112 -9.29 -4.16 14.29
CA PRO A 112 -7.93 -4.49 14.67
C PRO A 112 -7.12 -3.24 15.01
N GLU A 113 -6.45 -3.25 16.16
CA GLU A 113 -5.58 -2.15 16.60
C GLU A 113 -4.16 -2.27 16.02
N SER A 114 -3.76 -3.46 15.59
CA SER A 114 -2.45 -3.66 14.98
C SER A 114 -2.39 -2.98 13.62
N PRO A 115 -1.35 -2.17 13.32
CA PRO A 115 -1.23 -1.52 12.02
C PRO A 115 -1.10 -2.57 10.91
N LEU A 116 -1.57 -2.22 9.72
CA LEU A 116 -1.47 -3.03 8.51
C LEU A 116 -0.84 -2.17 7.42
N GLY A 117 0.35 -2.56 6.96
CA GLY A 117 0.99 -1.94 5.81
C GLY A 117 0.70 -2.67 4.52
N ALA A 118 0.83 -1.96 3.41
CA ALA A 118 0.83 -2.54 2.06
C ALA A 118 2.10 -2.18 1.30
N PHE A 119 2.53 -3.05 0.40
CA PHE A 119 3.70 -2.80 -0.45
C PHE A 119 3.44 -3.23 -1.89
N THR A 120 4.12 -2.56 -2.83
CA THR A 120 4.09 -2.84 -4.25
C THR A 120 5.49 -2.86 -4.87
#